data_AF-A0A8J6UDU3-F1
#
_entry.id   AF-A0A8J6UDU3-F1
#
_cell.length_a   1.000
_cell.length_b   1.000
_cell.length_c   1.000
_cell.angle_alpha   90.00
_cell.angle_beta   90.00
_cell.angle_gamma   90.00
#
_symmetry.space_group_name_H-M   'P 1'
#
loop_
_entity.id
_entity.type
_entity.pdbx_description
1 polymer ?
#
loop_
_entity_poly.entity_id
_entity_poly.type
_entity_poly.pdbx_seq_one_letter_code
_entity_poly.pdbx_strand_id
1 'polypeptide(L)'
;MAFSPSEHEIQQRIRLACGRGAVRLWRNNTGALVDQQGRFVRFGLCKGSSDLIGLRALEITPELVGQRLAQFVALEVKTAQGVLSPEQRAFLRLVQELGGAAAVCRSVDEAEQLLGTPRQVRLGH
;
A
#
# COMPACT_ATOMS: atom_id res chain seq x y z
N MET A 1 13.00 -22.68 -14.51
CA MET A 1 11.96 -21.62 -14.60
C MET A 1 11.90 -20.93 -13.25
N ALA A 2 12.06 -19.60 -13.20
CA ALA A 2 11.90 -18.88 -11.93
C ALA A 2 10.42 -18.86 -11.54
N PHE A 3 10.11 -19.25 -10.30
CA PHE A 3 8.75 -19.22 -9.79
C PHE A 3 8.28 -17.77 -9.66
N SER A 4 7.07 -17.46 -10.13
CA SER A 4 6.49 -16.11 -9.95
C SER A 4 6.03 -15.97 -8.51
N PRO A 5 6.42 -14.89 -7.80
CA PRO A 5 6.06 -14.72 -6.40
C PRO A 5 4.55 -14.50 -6.24
N SER A 6 4.00 -15.00 -5.13
CA SER A 6 2.58 -14.76 -4.78
C SER A 6 2.36 -13.30 -4.33
N GLU A 7 1.11 -12.82 -4.38
CA GLU A 7 0.76 -11.49 -3.83
C GLU A 7 1.16 -11.36 -2.36
N HIS A 8 0.95 -12.43 -1.58
CA HIS A 8 1.36 -12.47 -0.17
C HIS A 8 2.87 -12.26 -0.01
N GLU A 9 3.67 -12.93 -0.83
CA GLU A 9 5.12 -12.82 -0.79
C GLU A 9 5.59 -11.41 -1.20
N ILE A 10 5.03 -10.86 -2.28
CA ILE A 10 5.31 -9.48 -2.72
C ILE A 10 4.95 -8.49 -1.59
N GLN A 11 3.79 -8.65 -0.98
CA GLN A 11 3.32 -7.81 0.13
C GLN A 11 4.29 -7.83 1.31
N GLN A 12 4.75 -9.01 1.75
CA GLN A 12 5.71 -9.09 2.88
C GLN A 12 7.05 -8.42 2.52
N ARG A 13 7.55 -8.65 1.29
CA ARG A 13 8.79 -8.02 0.81
C ARG A 13 8.68 -6.50 0.80
N ILE A 14 7.55 -5.95 0.33
CA ILE A 14 7.27 -4.50 0.37
C ILE A 14 7.26 -3.99 1.81
N ARG A 15 6.55 -4.67 2.73
CA ARG A 15 6.50 -4.23 4.14
C ARG A 15 7.87 -4.15 4.78
N LEU A 16 8.74 -5.15 4.56
CA LEU A 16 10.09 -5.18 5.12
C LEU A 16 11.00 -4.10 4.52
N ALA A 17 10.90 -3.86 3.21
CA ALA A 17 11.74 -2.88 2.52
C ALA A 17 11.30 -1.43 2.75
N CYS A 18 9.99 -1.18 2.75
CA CYS A 18 9.40 0.16 2.73
C CYS A 18 8.82 0.61 4.08
N GLY A 19 8.52 -0.30 5.01
CA GLY A 19 7.84 0.02 6.28
C GLY A 19 8.74 0.64 7.37
N ARG A 20 9.66 1.53 7.00
CA ARG A 20 10.71 2.09 7.88
C ARG A 20 10.99 3.57 7.56
N GLY A 21 11.82 4.22 8.39
CA GLY A 21 12.20 5.63 8.18
C GLY A 21 11.00 6.56 8.29
N ALA A 22 10.73 7.34 7.24
CA ALA A 22 9.57 8.24 7.14
C ALA A 22 8.24 7.51 6.86
N VAL A 23 8.27 6.21 6.54
CA VAL A 23 7.08 5.44 6.16
C VAL A 23 6.75 4.38 7.22
N ARG A 24 5.47 4.19 7.50
CA ARG A 24 4.96 3.04 8.27
C ARG A 24 3.87 2.36 7.47
N LEU A 25 4.00 1.04 7.28
CA LEU A 25 3.07 0.21 6.52
C LEU A 25 2.50 -0.92 7.39
N TRP A 26 1.20 -1.07 7.34
CA TRP A 26 0.46 -2.14 7.99
C TRP A 26 -0.30 -2.97 6.95
N ARG A 27 -0.45 -4.26 7.24
CA ARG A 27 -1.36 -5.11 6.48
C ARG A 27 -2.79 -4.75 6.86
N ASN A 28 -3.60 -4.45 5.86
CA ASN A 28 -5.03 -4.24 6.01
C ASN A 28 -5.76 -5.57 5.75
N ASN A 29 -6.06 -6.31 6.82
CA ASN A 29 -6.86 -7.51 6.69
C ASN A 29 -8.31 -7.11 6.37
N THR A 30 -8.79 -7.45 5.18
CA THR A 30 -10.18 -7.23 4.76
C THR A 30 -10.91 -8.55 4.68
N GLY A 31 -12.21 -8.55 4.95
CA GLY A 31 -13.01 -9.77 4.86
C GLY A 31 -14.33 -9.69 5.60
N ALA A 32 -14.92 -10.86 5.78
CA ALA A 32 -16.10 -11.02 6.61
C ALA A 32 -16.02 -12.34 7.36
N LEU A 33 -16.53 -12.35 8.59
CA LEU A 33 -16.67 -13.55 9.40
C LEU A 33 -17.96 -13.48 10.21
N VAL A 34 -18.39 -14.64 10.71
CA VAL A 34 -19.43 -14.71 11.73
C VAL A 34 -18.73 -14.75 13.09
N ASP A 35 -19.07 -13.83 13.99
CA ASP A 35 -18.48 -13.80 15.33
C ASP A 35 -19.02 -14.92 16.22
N GLN A 36 -18.50 -15.03 17.44
CA GLN A 36 -18.90 -16.07 18.39
C GLN A 36 -20.38 -15.96 18.83
N GLN A 37 -21.04 -14.82 18.59
CA GLN A 37 -22.45 -14.58 18.88
C GLN A 37 -23.35 -14.81 17.65
N GLY A 38 -22.80 -15.30 16.54
CA GLY A 38 -23.55 -15.53 15.31
C GLY A 38 -23.75 -14.27 14.46
N ARG A 39 -23.10 -13.14 14.77
CA ARG A 39 -23.26 -11.90 14.01
C ARG A 39 -22.32 -11.85 12.82
N PHE A 40 -22.83 -11.48 11.66
CA PHE A 40 -22.03 -11.26 10.47
C PHE A 40 -21.28 -9.92 10.56
N VAL A 41 -19.95 -9.96 10.55
CA VAL A 41 -19.08 -8.79 10.67
C VAL A 41 -18.21 -8.67 9.43
N ARG A 42 -18.26 -7.52 8.76
CA ARG A 42 -17.28 -7.13 7.74
C ARG A 42 -16.19 -6.30 8.41
N PHE A 43 -14.94 -6.58 8.09
CA PHE A 43 -13.79 -5.90 8.65
C PHE A 43 -12.80 -5.46 7.57
N GLY A 44 -11.87 -4.59 7.95
CA GLY A 44 -11.02 -3.81 7.04
C GLY A 44 -11.49 -2.36 6.97
N LEU A 45 -10.77 -1.55 6.19
CA LEU A 45 -11.05 -0.10 6.10
C LEU A 45 -12.34 0.19 5.30
N CYS A 46 -12.45 -0.35 4.09
CA CYS A 46 -13.67 -0.33 3.28
C CYS A 46 -13.62 -1.41 2.19
N LYS A 47 -14.72 -1.66 1.49
CA LYS A 47 -14.69 -2.55 0.32
C LYS A 47 -13.72 -1.99 -0.73
N GLY A 48 -12.76 -2.79 -1.17
CA GLY A 48 -11.74 -2.39 -2.14
C GLY A 48 -10.57 -1.59 -1.56
N SER A 49 -10.49 -1.38 -0.24
CA SER A 49 -9.31 -0.76 0.37
C SER A 49 -8.07 -1.61 0.16
N SER A 50 -6.94 -0.96 -0.07
CA SER A 50 -5.66 -1.60 -0.42
C SER A 50 -5.13 -2.59 0.62
N ASP A 51 -4.37 -3.58 0.15
CA ASP A 51 -3.70 -4.60 0.97
C ASP A 51 -2.75 -4.01 2.03
N LEU A 52 -2.01 -2.97 1.67
CA LEU A 52 -1.16 -2.22 2.58
C LEU A 52 -1.68 -0.80 2.74
N ILE A 53 -1.83 -0.39 3.99
CA ILE A 53 -2.15 0.98 4.37
C ILE A 53 -1.05 1.56 5.24
N GLY A 54 -0.90 2.88 5.24
CA GLY A 54 0.19 3.48 5.96
C GLY A 54 0.15 4.98 6.05
N LEU A 55 1.23 5.51 6.61
CA LEU A 55 1.53 6.92 6.66
C LEU A 55 2.93 7.12 6.10
N ARG A 56 3.12 8.24 5.40
CA ARG A 56 4.43 8.74 4.97
C ARG A 56 4.58 10.16 5.51
N ALA A 57 5.55 10.36 6.38
CA ALA A 57 5.97 11.69 6.79
C ALA A 57 6.62 12.41 5.61
N LEU A 58 6.30 13.68 5.46
CA LEU A 58 6.79 14.55 4.41
C LEU A 58 7.08 15.93 4.98
N GLU A 59 8.22 16.49 4.60
CA GLU A 59 8.56 17.88 4.88
C GLU A 59 7.85 18.77 3.85
N ILE A 60 7.03 19.70 4.34
CA ILE A 60 6.28 20.61 3.46
C ILE A 60 7.23 21.65 2.89
N THR A 61 7.40 21.62 1.57
CA THR A 61 8.19 22.60 0.81
C THR A 61 7.28 23.70 0.24
N PRO A 62 7.83 24.86 -0.18
CA PRO A 62 7.03 25.93 -0.80
C PRO A 62 6.16 25.45 -1.98
N GLU A 63 6.65 24.49 -2.78
CA GLU A 63 5.93 23.95 -3.94
C GLU A 63 4.66 23.17 -3.53
N LEU A 64 4.61 22.68 -2.28
CA LEU A 64 3.46 21.95 -1.74
C LEU A 64 2.41 22.87 -1.11
N VAL A 65 2.72 24.15 -0.93
CA VAL A 65 1.78 25.12 -0.37
C VAL A 65 0.60 25.31 -1.33
N GLY A 66 -0.62 25.19 -0.80
CA GLY A 66 -1.85 25.24 -1.59
C GLY A 66 -2.29 23.91 -2.20
N GLN A 67 -1.49 22.84 -2.05
CA GLN A 67 -1.89 21.49 -2.44
C GLN A 67 -2.67 20.77 -1.33
N ARG A 68 -3.51 19.80 -1.72
CA ARG A 68 -4.18 18.88 -0.78
C ARG A 68 -3.21 17.73 -0.47
N LEU A 69 -3.04 17.40 0.80
CA LEU A 69 -2.14 16.33 1.24
C LEU A 69 -2.82 15.48 2.32
N ALA A 70 -2.99 14.19 2.03
CA ALA A 70 -3.48 13.23 3.00
C ALA A 70 -2.35 12.51 3.75
N GLN A 71 -1.12 12.52 3.21
CA GLN A 71 0.06 11.75 3.69
C GLN A 71 -0.21 10.25 3.99
N PHE A 72 -1.38 9.78 3.59
CA PHE A 72 -1.85 8.41 3.67
C PHE A 72 -1.25 7.61 2.53
N VAL A 73 -0.87 6.38 2.82
CA VAL A 73 -0.31 5.44 1.85
C VAL A 73 -1.29 4.30 1.63
N ALA A 74 -1.53 3.94 0.36
CA ALA A 74 -2.37 2.80 -0.03
C ALA A 74 -1.72 2.02 -1.18
N LEU A 75 -1.15 0.84 -0.87
CA LEU A 75 -0.52 -0.03 -1.87
C LEU A 75 -1.38 -1.27 -2.06
N GLU A 76 -1.99 -1.39 -3.24
CA GLU A 76 -2.70 -2.60 -3.64
C GLU A 76 -1.72 -3.57 -4.30
N VAL A 77 -1.54 -4.76 -3.75
CA VAL A 77 -0.53 -5.69 -4.20
C VAL A 77 -1.12 -6.65 -5.22
N LYS A 78 -0.48 -6.78 -6.37
CA LYS A 78 -0.91 -7.71 -7.42
C LYS A 78 0.29 -8.49 -7.94
N THR A 79 0.05 -9.69 -8.46
CA THR A 79 1.06 -10.36 -9.29
C THR A 79 1.23 -9.63 -10.61
N ALA A 80 2.17 -10.07 -11.45
CA ALA A 80 2.36 -9.56 -12.80
C ALA A 80 1.05 -9.56 -13.62
N GLN A 81 0.21 -10.59 -13.45
CA GLN A 81 -1.05 -10.75 -14.17
C GLN A 81 -2.28 -10.33 -13.34
N GLY A 82 -2.10 -9.95 -12.07
CA GLY A 82 -3.19 -9.56 -11.19
C GLY A 82 -3.90 -8.29 -11.67
N VAL A 83 -5.24 -8.33 -11.64
CA VAL A 83 -6.11 -7.26 -12.12
C VAL A 83 -6.86 -6.64 -10.95
N LEU A 84 -7.01 -5.32 -10.97
CA LEU A 84 -7.79 -4.59 -9.97
C LEU A 84 -9.29 -4.82 -10.14
N SER A 85 -10.03 -4.86 -9.04
CA SER A 85 -11.49 -4.71 -9.07
C SER A 85 -11.90 -3.25 -9.35
N PRO A 86 -13.16 -3.00 -9.76
CA PRO A 86 -13.69 -1.64 -9.87
C PRO A 86 -13.58 -0.84 -8.57
N GLU A 87 -13.85 -1.46 -7.42
CA GLU A 87 -13.79 -0.82 -6.10
C GLU A 87 -12.35 -0.48 -5.71
N GLN A 88 -11.39 -1.37 -6.00
CA GLN A 88 -9.98 -1.08 -5.74
C GLN A 88 -9.47 0.09 -6.59
N ARG A 89 -9.86 0.16 -7.87
CA ARG A 89 -9.57 1.33 -8.71
C ARG A 89 -10.18 2.61 -8.13
N ALA A 90 -11.42 2.56 -7.66
CA ALA A 90 -12.09 3.72 -7.07
C ALA A 90 -11.40 4.18 -5.78
N PHE A 91 -11.00 3.25 -4.91
CA PHE A 91 -10.28 3.56 -3.68
C PHE A 91 -8.92 4.21 -3.95
N LEU A 92 -8.12 3.64 -4.86
CA LEU A 92 -6.81 4.21 -5.22
C LEU A 92 -6.95 5.64 -5.78
N ARG A 93 -7.93 5.87 -6.67
CA ARG A 93 -8.21 7.21 -7.21
C ARG A 93 -8.58 8.22 -6.12
N LEU A 94 -9.49 7.84 -5.22
CA LEU A 94 -9.89 8.70 -4.10
C LEU A 94 -8.69 9.12 -3.26
N VAL A 95 -7.81 8.18 -2.92
CA VAL A 95 -6.61 8.49 -2.13
C VAL A 95 -5.70 9.46 -2.88
N GLN A 96 -5.48 9.24 -4.19
CA GLN A 96 -4.68 10.14 -5.03
C GLN A 96 -5.28 11.55 -5.13
N GLU A 97 -6.59 11.67 -5.37
CA GLU A 97 -7.31 12.95 -5.49
C GLU A 97 -7.24 13.79 -4.20
N LEU A 98 -7.13 13.13 -3.04
CA LEU A 98 -6.95 13.79 -1.74
C LEU A 98 -5.48 14.04 -1.38
N GLY A 99 -4.54 13.71 -2.27
CA GLY A 99 -3.10 13.92 -2.07
C GLY A 99 -2.43 12.86 -1.20
N GLY A 100 -2.96 11.63 -1.22
CA GLY A 100 -2.28 10.45 -0.67
C GLY A 100 -1.42 9.74 -1.72
N ALA A 101 -0.48 8.93 -1.26
CA ALA A 101 0.36 8.10 -2.12
C ALA A 101 -0.30 6.73 -2.31
N ALA A 102 -0.89 6.50 -3.49
CA ALA A 102 -1.55 5.24 -3.76
C ALA A 102 -1.24 4.70 -5.16
N ALA A 103 -1.02 3.39 -5.26
CA ALA A 103 -0.84 2.69 -6.51
C ALA A 103 -1.11 1.19 -6.38
N VAL A 104 -1.23 0.52 -7.52
CA VAL A 104 -0.98 -0.92 -7.61
C VAL A 104 0.53 -1.16 -7.63
N CYS A 105 1.02 -2.09 -6.82
CA CYS A 105 2.43 -2.47 -6.77
C CYS A 105 2.58 -3.97 -7.04
N ARG A 106 3.51 -4.31 -7.93
CA ARG A 106 3.84 -5.69 -8.31
C ARG A 106 5.23 -6.11 -7.87
N SER A 107 5.99 -5.18 -7.27
CA SER A 107 7.35 -5.41 -6.81
C SER A 107 7.71 -4.44 -5.69
N VAL A 108 8.84 -4.71 -5.03
CA VAL A 108 9.44 -3.77 -4.07
C VAL A 108 9.88 -2.49 -4.77
N ASP A 109 10.46 -2.59 -5.97
CA ASP A 109 10.95 -1.43 -6.71
C ASP A 109 9.83 -0.43 -7.04
N GLU A 110 8.66 -0.92 -7.46
CA GLU A 110 7.49 -0.05 -7.71
C GLU A 110 7.01 0.66 -6.43
N ALA A 111 7.03 -0.05 -5.30
CA ALA A 111 6.66 0.54 -4.02
C ALA A 111 7.68 1.59 -3.55
N GLU A 112 8.98 1.32 -3.68
CA GLU A 112 10.04 2.27 -3.33
C GLU A 112 9.97 3.54 -4.19
N GLN A 113 9.72 3.38 -5.50
CA GLN A 113 9.55 4.50 -6.44
C GLN A 113 8.38 5.41 -6.05
N LEU A 114 7.21 4.82 -5.76
CA LEU A 114 6.05 5.60 -5.31
C LEU A 114 6.32 6.35 -4.00
N LEU A 115 6.99 5.68 -3.06
CA LEU A 115 7.23 6.22 -1.73
C LEU A 115 8.41 7.18 -1.66
N GLY A 116 9.21 7.29 -2.73
CA GLY A 116 10.46 8.05 -2.73
C GLY A 116 11.46 7.51 -1.71
N THR A 117 11.42 6.21 -1.41
CA THR A 117 12.30 5.59 -0.41
C THR A 117 13.66 5.29 -1.06
N PRO A 118 14.79 5.80 -0.55
CA PRO A 118 16.10 5.47 -1.09
C PRO A 118 16.38 3.98 -0.95
N ARG A 119 16.86 3.35 -2.02
CA ARG A 119 17.28 1.94 -2.04
C ARG A 119 18.39 1.76 -0.99
N GLN A 120 18.21 0.83 -0.04
CA GLN A 120 19.34 0.44 0.81
C GLN A 120 20.35 -0.30 -0.07
N VAL A 121 21.44 0.38 -0.43
CA VAL A 121 22.62 -0.27 -0.99
C VAL A 121 23.11 -1.24 0.08
N ARG A 122 23.08 -2.54 -0.21
CA ARG A 122 23.74 -3.53 0.65
C ARG A 122 25.23 -3.19 0.64
N LEU A 123 25.75 -2.66 1.73
CA LEU A 123 27.18 -2.65 1.98
C LEU A 123 27.57 -4.13 2.10
N GLY A 124 28.29 -4.63 1.11
CA GLY A 124 28.89 -5.96 1.18
C GLY A 124 29.80 -6.02 2.40
N HIS A 125 29.64 -7.06 3.20
CA HIS A 125 30.69 -7.56 4.08
C HIS A 125 31.46 -8.63 3.31
#